data_AF-A0A940WZW7-F1
#
_entry.id   AF-A0A940WZW7-F1
#
_cell.length_a   1.000
_cell.length_b   1.000
_cell.length_c   1.000
_cell.angle_alpha   90.00
_cell.angle_beta   90.00
_cell.angle_gamma   90.00
#
_symmetry.space_group_name_H-M   'P 1'
#
loop_
_entity.id
_entity.type
_entity.pdbx_description
1 polymer ?
#
loop_
_entity_poly.entity_id
_entity_poly.type
_entity_poly.pdbx_seq_one_letter_code
_entity_poly.pdbx_strand_id
1 'polypeptide(L)'
;MAINYKQCINCESKNTLNLLYGMPTDDASKQAKEGKFKLGGCCVIVGGPEYCCNVCESEWNKEQAIDAAYEKIIGLNAYVGGFFGASYNVDLDLISGSAAWSHWENGEEVASECKALKETTVKKLIEELKIINFLNWKREYIEPGVLDGTSWSVELIREGRNLKRSGANKFPEEWDDFCKLVRRMTGKRFS
;
A
#
# COMPACT_ATOMS: atom_id res chain seq x y z
N MET A 1 -5.10 -10.52 0.90
CA MET A 1 -4.33 -9.60 0.03
C MET A 1 -5.14 -8.34 -0.17
N ALA A 2 -4.56 -7.16 0.07
CA ALA A 2 -5.26 -5.89 -0.17
C ALA A 2 -5.24 -5.46 -1.64
N ILE A 3 -4.34 -6.04 -2.44
CA ILE A 3 -4.19 -5.76 -3.87
C ILE A 3 -5.05 -6.76 -4.64
N ASN A 4 -5.95 -6.25 -5.49
CA ASN A 4 -6.77 -7.08 -6.38
C ASN A 4 -6.19 -7.05 -7.79
N TYR A 5 -5.38 -8.06 -8.14
CA TYR A 5 -4.74 -8.18 -9.45
C TYR A 5 -5.73 -8.30 -10.62
N LYS A 6 -6.98 -8.69 -10.34
CA LYS A 6 -8.05 -8.82 -11.34
C LYS A 6 -8.84 -7.53 -11.55
N GLN A 7 -8.49 -6.43 -10.90
CA GLN A 7 -9.07 -5.14 -11.18
C GLN A 7 -8.20 -4.39 -12.18
N CYS A 8 -8.82 -3.76 -13.17
CA CYS A 8 -8.09 -2.95 -14.14
C CYS A 8 -7.37 -1.79 -13.44
N ILE A 9 -6.07 -1.67 -13.71
CA ILE A 9 -5.23 -0.59 -13.14
C ILE A 9 -5.57 0.80 -13.70
N ASN A 10 -6.20 0.85 -14.89
CA ASN A 10 -6.50 2.10 -15.60
C ASN A 10 -7.94 2.61 -15.36
N CYS A 11 -8.94 1.75 -15.59
CA CYS A 11 -10.37 2.14 -15.47
C CYS A 11 -11.07 1.59 -14.23
N GLU A 12 -10.37 0.88 -13.34
CA GLU A 12 -10.90 0.25 -12.13
C GLU A 12 -12.01 -0.80 -12.33
N SER A 13 -12.32 -1.15 -13.58
CA SER A 13 -13.30 -2.18 -13.91
C SER A 13 -12.87 -3.54 -13.38
N LYS A 14 -13.85 -4.29 -12.87
CA LYS A 14 -13.71 -5.72 -12.50
C LYS A 14 -13.99 -6.66 -13.66
N ASN A 15 -14.41 -6.12 -14.82
CA ASN A 15 -14.63 -6.88 -16.04
C ASN A 15 -13.29 -7.10 -16.75
N THR A 16 -12.54 -8.07 -16.23
CA THR A 16 -11.20 -8.42 -16.69
C THR A 16 -11.12 -9.91 -17.00
N LEU A 17 -10.23 -10.25 -17.92
CA LEU A 17 -9.97 -11.61 -18.37
C LEU A 17 -8.52 -11.97 -18.10
N ASN A 18 -8.27 -13.25 -17.83
CA ASN A 18 -6.91 -13.77 -17.82
C ASN A 18 -6.43 -13.93 -19.27
N LEU A 19 -5.13 -13.76 -19.47
CA LEU A 19 -4.48 -14.07 -20.74
C LEU A 19 -4.00 -15.52 -20.74
N LEU A 20 -4.39 -16.27 -21.77
CA LEU A 20 -3.88 -17.61 -22.03
C LEU A 20 -2.84 -17.56 -23.15
N TYR A 21 -1.65 -18.04 -22.86
CA TYR A 21 -0.54 -18.13 -23.80
C TYR A 21 -0.32 -19.56 -24.27
N GLY A 22 0.37 -19.70 -25.40
CA GLY A 22 0.65 -20.97 -26.04
C GLY A 22 -0.29 -21.24 -27.20
N MET A 23 -0.10 -22.40 -27.82
CA MET A 23 -1.01 -22.88 -28.87
C MET A 23 -2.32 -23.34 -28.20
N PRO A 24 -3.46 -22.67 -28.46
CA PRO A 24 -4.72 -23.06 -27.87
C PRO A 24 -5.18 -24.38 -28.48
N THR A 25 -5.78 -25.24 -27.66
CA THR A 25 -6.59 -26.35 -28.16
C THR A 25 -7.87 -25.81 -28.82
N ASP A 26 -8.55 -26.63 -29.61
CA ASP A 26 -9.84 -26.24 -30.22
C ASP A 26 -10.87 -25.82 -29.17
N ASP A 27 -10.89 -26.50 -28.02
CA ASP A 27 -11.75 -26.17 -26.90
C ASP A 27 -11.37 -24.81 -26.29
N ALA A 28 -10.08 -24.57 -26.07
CA ALA A 28 -9.61 -23.27 -25.58
C ALA A 28 -9.94 -22.12 -26.56
N SER A 29 -9.88 -22.38 -27.86
CA SER A 29 -10.27 -21.40 -28.90
C SER A 29 -11.76 -21.08 -28.86
N LYS A 30 -12.62 -22.06 -28.58
CA LYS A 30 -14.06 -21.84 -28.38
C LYS A 30 -14.33 -21.02 -27.12
N GLN A 31 -13.70 -21.39 -26.00
CA GLN A 31 -13.84 -20.67 -24.73
C GLN A 31 -13.34 -19.21 -24.81
N ALA A 32 -12.30 -18.94 -25.60
CA ALA A 32 -11.84 -17.59 -25.85
C ALA A 32 -12.87 -16.74 -26.63
N LYS A 33 -13.52 -17.34 -27.65
CA LYS A 33 -14.63 -16.69 -28.38
C LYS A 33 -15.86 -16.45 -27.51
N GLU A 34 -16.09 -17.31 -26.52
CA GLU A 34 -17.12 -17.14 -25.49
C GLU A 34 -16.75 -16.07 -24.44
N GLY A 35 -15.55 -15.49 -24.51
CA GLY A 35 -15.10 -14.43 -23.61
C GLY A 35 -14.67 -14.92 -22.23
N LYS A 36 -14.34 -16.20 -22.05
CA LYS A 36 -13.86 -16.74 -20.76
C LYS A 36 -12.42 -16.32 -20.44
N PHE A 37 -11.60 -16.12 -21.47
CA PHE A 37 -10.22 -15.62 -21.39
C PHE A 37 -9.79 -15.08 -22.76
N LYS A 38 -8.72 -14.27 -22.81
CA LYS A 38 -8.17 -13.73 -24.06
C LYS A 38 -6.88 -14.48 -24.43
N LEU A 39 -6.66 -14.73 -25.71
CA LEU A 39 -5.41 -15.36 -26.17
C LEU A 39 -4.30 -14.32 -26.22
N GLY A 40 -3.23 -14.53 -25.46
CA GLY A 40 -2.08 -13.63 -25.34
C GLY A 40 -0.98 -13.85 -26.38
N GLY A 41 -1.08 -14.90 -27.20
CA GLY A 41 -0.10 -15.25 -28.24
C GLY A 41 0.64 -16.56 -27.95
N CYS A 42 1.61 -16.90 -28.81
CA CYS A 42 2.28 -18.21 -28.80
C CYS A 42 3.29 -18.37 -27.65
N CYS A 43 3.97 -17.31 -27.24
CA CYS A 43 5.06 -17.37 -26.27
C CYS A 43 4.71 -16.64 -24.97
N VAL A 44 4.94 -17.30 -23.83
CA VAL A 44 4.96 -16.63 -22.52
C VAL A 44 6.29 -15.89 -22.41
N ILE A 45 6.21 -14.56 -22.27
CA ILE A 45 7.37 -13.72 -22.03
C ILE A 45 7.49 -13.52 -20.51
N VAL A 46 8.71 -13.59 -19.97
CA VAL A 46 8.97 -13.27 -18.55
C VAL A 46 8.56 -11.81 -18.31
N GLY A 47 7.69 -11.57 -17.33
CA GLY A 47 7.10 -10.25 -17.08
C GLY A 47 6.01 -9.84 -18.08
N GLY A 48 5.56 -10.74 -18.96
CA GLY A 48 4.44 -10.51 -19.87
C GLY A 48 3.10 -10.34 -19.14
N PRO A 49 2.09 -9.75 -19.79
CA PRO A 49 0.81 -9.48 -19.15
C PRO A 49 0.06 -10.78 -18.81
N GLU A 50 -0.60 -10.79 -17.66
CA GLU A 50 -1.41 -11.93 -17.18
C GLU A 50 -2.92 -11.64 -17.28
N TYR A 51 -3.28 -10.36 -17.37
CA TYR A 51 -4.65 -9.88 -17.31
C TYR A 51 -4.91 -8.85 -18.43
N CYS A 52 -6.16 -8.77 -18.87
CA CYS A 52 -6.65 -7.78 -19.82
C CYS A 52 -8.01 -7.23 -19.38
N CYS A 53 -8.28 -5.94 -19.63
CA CYS A 53 -9.58 -5.33 -19.37
C CYS A 53 -10.50 -5.38 -20.60
N ASN A 54 -11.76 -5.79 -20.41
CA ASN A 54 -12.76 -5.79 -21.48
C ASN A 54 -13.32 -4.40 -21.81
N VAL A 55 -13.02 -3.37 -21.01
CA VAL A 55 -13.58 -2.02 -21.17
C VAL A 55 -12.59 -1.08 -21.85
N CYS A 56 -11.34 -1.05 -21.38
CA CYS A 56 -10.31 -0.15 -21.89
C CYS A 56 -9.14 -0.88 -22.57
N GLU A 57 -9.24 -2.20 -22.74
CA GLU A 57 -8.26 -3.06 -23.43
C GLU A 57 -6.84 -3.05 -22.86
N SER A 58 -6.61 -2.40 -21.72
CA SER A 58 -5.32 -2.40 -21.05
C SER A 58 -4.92 -3.81 -20.62
N GLU A 59 -3.63 -4.10 -20.67
CA GLU A 59 -3.05 -5.39 -20.28
C GLU A 59 -2.01 -5.17 -19.17
N TRP A 60 -1.96 -6.06 -18.19
CA TRP A 60 -1.02 -5.95 -17.08
C TRP A 60 -0.66 -7.30 -16.46
N ASN A 61 0.46 -7.34 -15.76
CA ASN A 61 0.90 -8.46 -14.93
C ASN A 61 0.70 -8.16 -13.43
N LYS A 62 1.04 -9.12 -12.55
CA LYS A 62 0.94 -8.91 -11.10
C LYS A 62 1.82 -7.79 -10.57
N GLU A 63 3.04 -7.64 -11.05
CA GLU A 63 3.97 -6.60 -10.60
C GLU A 63 3.42 -5.21 -10.91
N GLN A 64 2.94 -4.99 -12.13
CA GLN A 64 2.30 -3.74 -12.57
C GLN A 64 1.03 -3.44 -11.75
N ALA A 65 0.26 -4.46 -11.38
CA ALA A 65 -0.87 -4.28 -10.48
C ALA A 65 -0.46 -3.93 -9.04
N ILE A 66 0.71 -4.38 -8.58
CA ILE A 66 1.28 -3.94 -7.30
C ILE A 66 1.73 -2.49 -7.41
N ASP A 67 2.48 -2.15 -8.45
CA ASP A 67 2.97 -0.78 -8.69
C ASP A 67 1.82 0.21 -8.72
N ALA A 68 0.81 -0.04 -9.55
CA ALA A 68 -0.38 0.81 -9.64
C ALA A 68 -1.12 0.95 -8.30
N ALA A 69 -1.10 -0.08 -7.43
CA ALA A 69 -1.74 0.00 -6.12
C ALA A 69 -0.98 0.90 -5.13
N TYR A 70 0.35 0.96 -5.23
CA TYR A 70 1.21 1.83 -4.42
C TYR A 70 1.27 3.26 -4.96
N GLU A 71 1.22 3.44 -6.29
CA GLU A 71 1.14 4.76 -6.95
C GLU A 71 -0.12 5.54 -6.57
N LYS A 72 -1.21 4.84 -6.21
CA LYS A 72 -2.45 5.48 -5.70
C LYS A 72 -2.33 6.07 -4.30
N ILE A 73 -1.21 5.91 -3.60
CA ILE A 73 -1.00 6.48 -2.27
C ILE A 73 -0.68 7.97 -2.40
N ILE A 74 -1.53 8.80 -1.80
CA ILE A 74 -1.43 10.26 -1.85
C ILE A 74 -1.11 10.87 -0.49
N GLY A 75 -1.21 10.08 0.59
CA GLY A 75 -0.91 10.54 1.94
C GLY A 75 -0.76 9.41 2.94
N LEU A 76 -0.26 9.74 4.12
CA LEU A 76 -0.05 8.80 5.21
C LEU A 76 -0.20 9.51 6.55
N ASN A 77 -1.07 8.99 7.40
CA ASN A 77 -1.21 9.42 8.79
C ASN A 77 -0.77 8.28 9.70
N ALA A 78 0.14 8.53 10.63
CA ALA A 78 0.69 7.52 11.51
C ALA A 78 0.78 8.02 12.95
N TYR A 79 0.44 7.14 13.87
CA TYR A 79 0.48 7.35 15.31
C TYR A 79 1.18 6.19 16.00
N VAL A 80 1.98 6.50 17.01
CA VAL A 80 2.49 5.52 17.98
C VAL A 80 2.60 6.18 19.35
N GLY A 81 2.12 5.51 20.39
CA GLY A 81 2.14 6.03 21.76
C GLY A 81 1.44 5.13 22.75
N GLY A 82 1.48 5.47 24.04
CA GLY A 82 0.83 4.72 25.10
C GLY A 82 0.16 5.64 26.12
N PHE A 83 -0.63 5.06 27.03
CA PHE A 83 -1.34 5.83 28.07
C PHE A 83 -0.37 6.59 28.99
N PHE A 84 0.74 5.95 29.36
CA PHE A 84 1.82 6.57 30.10
C PHE A 84 3.02 6.74 29.17
N GLY A 85 3.25 7.96 28.68
CA GLY A 85 4.47 8.29 27.96
C GLY A 85 4.29 9.22 26.76
N ALA A 86 5.38 9.38 26.03
CA ALA A 86 5.41 10.11 24.78
C ALA A 86 4.51 9.47 23.72
N SER A 87 3.87 10.29 22.89
CA SER A 87 3.24 9.81 21.67
C SER A 87 3.59 10.69 20.49
N TYR A 88 3.67 10.07 19.32
CA TYR A 88 4.14 10.69 18.09
C TYR A 88 3.07 10.56 17.02
N ASN A 89 2.77 11.66 16.35
CA ASN A 89 1.95 11.69 15.14
C ASN A 89 2.78 12.14 13.96
N VAL A 90 2.46 11.60 12.78
CA VAL A 90 3.02 12.00 11.50
C VAL A 90 1.90 12.08 10.48
N ASP A 91 1.82 13.19 9.78
CA ASP A 91 0.92 13.39 8.64
C ASP A 91 1.76 13.75 7.43
N LEU A 92 1.70 12.93 6.39
CA LEU A 92 2.39 13.13 5.12
C LEU A 92 1.37 13.41 4.04
N ASP A 93 1.48 14.57 3.39
CA ASP A 93 0.79 14.88 2.14
C ASP A 93 1.79 14.72 0.99
N LEU A 94 1.58 13.68 0.19
CA LEU A 94 2.49 13.32 -0.90
C LEU A 94 2.17 14.08 -2.19
N ILE A 95 1.02 14.76 -2.27
CA ILE A 95 0.64 15.60 -3.40
C ILE A 95 1.32 16.96 -3.26
N SER A 96 1.13 17.63 -2.12
CA SER A 96 1.79 18.92 -1.86
C SER A 96 3.26 18.76 -1.49
N GLY A 97 3.68 17.55 -1.09
CA GLY A 97 5.04 17.27 -0.63
C GLY A 97 5.30 17.91 0.71
N SER A 98 4.48 17.62 1.72
CA SER A 98 4.68 18.10 3.09
C SER A 98 4.65 16.97 4.11
N ALA A 99 5.42 17.13 5.18
CA ALA A 99 5.47 16.23 6.31
C ALA A 99 5.29 17.05 7.59
N ALA A 100 4.21 16.79 8.31
CA ALA A 100 3.98 17.27 9.66
C ALA A 100 4.31 16.14 10.65
N TRP A 101 4.94 16.51 11.76
CA TRP A 101 5.21 15.64 12.89
C TRP A 101 4.81 16.37 14.16
N SER A 102 4.20 15.67 15.10
CA SER A 102 3.96 16.20 16.45
C SER A 102 4.28 15.17 17.52
N HIS A 103 4.65 15.68 18.68
CA HIS A 103 5.02 14.93 19.87
C HIS A 103 4.23 15.45 21.06
N TRP A 104 3.69 14.51 21.81
CA TRP A 104 2.79 14.76 22.90
C TRP A 104 3.31 14.08 24.16
N GLU A 105 3.21 14.77 25.30
CA GLU A 105 3.51 14.24 26.62
C GLU A 105 2.35 14.55 27.54
N ASN A 106 1.88 13.57 28.31
CA ASN A 106 0.79 13.72 29.28
C ASN A 106 -0.50 14.36 28.70
N GLY A 107 -0.75 14.16 27.40
CA GLY A 107 -1.93 14.70 26.71
C GLY A 107 -1.77 16.14 26.19
N GLU A 108 -0.59 16.73 26.29
CA GLU A 108 -0.29 18.05 25.72
C GLU A 108 0.71 17.94 24.56
N GLU A 109 0.48 18.69 23.49
CA GLU A 109 1.46 18.83 22.41
C GLU A 109 2.64 19.66 22.92
N VAL A 110 3.82 19.05 22.96
CA VAL A 110 5.05 19.69 23.45
C VAL A 110 5.99 20.08 22.32
N ALA A 111 5.83 19.48 21.13
CA ALA A 111 6.57 19.86 19.94
C ALA A 111 5.81 19.49 18.67
N SER A 112 5.89 20.35 17.66
CA SER A 112 5.47 20.05 16.30
C SER A 112 6.43 20.67 15.28
N GLU A 113 6.53 20.03 14.13
CA GLU A 113 7.35 20.51 13.01
C GLU A 113 6.68 20.16 11.69
N CYS A 114 6.77 21.08 10.73
CA CYS A 114 6.38 20.85 9.36
C CYS A 114 7.57 21.11 8.44
N LYS A 115 7.75 20.27 7.43
CA LYS A 115 8.76 20.47 6.41
C LYS A 115 8.29 20.02 5.03
N ALA A 116 8.89 20.60 4.00
CA ALA A 116 8.69 20.18 2.63
C ALA A 116 9.45 18.87 2.34
N LEU A 117 8.81 18.00 1.55
CA LEU A 117 9.38 16.78 0.99
C LEU A 117 9.72 17.01 -0.47
N LYS A 118 10.88 16.48 -0.89
CA LYS A 118 11.25 16.43 -2.30
C LYS A 118 10.55 15.25 -2.98
N GLU A 119 10.25 15.39 -4.27
CA GLU A 119 9.66 14.32 -5.08
C GLU A 119 10.47 13.02 -5.02
N THR A 120 11.81 13.11 -5.02
CA THR A 120 12.70 11.94 -4.88
C THR A 120 12.55 11.24 -3.53
N THR A 121 12.25 11.98 -2.46
CA THR A 121 11.99 11.42 -1.14
C THR A 121 10.61 10.74 -1.10
N VAL A 122 9.60 11.33 -1.75
CA VAL A 122 8.26 10.74 -1.89
C VAL A 122 8.33 9.43 -2.67
N LYS A 123 9.04 9.39 -3.80
CA LYS A 123 9.23 8.16 -4.60
C LYS A 123 9.87 7.03 -3.77
N LYS A 124 10.94 7.34 -3.02
CA LYS A 124 11.61 6.39 -2.12
C LYS A 124 10.69 5.88 -1.00
N LEU A 125 9.82 6.74 -0.46
CA LEU A 125 8.82 6.32 0.52
C LEU A 125 7.89 5.25 -0.06
N ILE A 126 7.37 5.47 -1.28
CA ILE A 126 6.48 4.53 -1.94
C ILE A 126 7.18 3.19 -2.23
N GLU A 127 8.43 3.24 -2.72
CA GLU A 127 9.25 2.04 -2.93
C GLU A 127 9.48 1.24 -1.64
N GLU A 128 9.77 1.91 -0.53
CA GLU A 128 10.00 1.23 0.75
C GLU A 128 8.71 0.68 1.38
N LEU A 129 7.59 1.39 1.25
CA LEU A 129 6.28 0.87 1.62
C LEU A 129 5.95 -0.42 0.83
N LYS A 130 6.37 -0.50 -0.44
CA LYS A 130 6.27 -1.70 -1.27
C LYS A 130 7.17 -2.83 -0.76
N ILE A 131 8.41 -2.53 -0.38
CA ILE A 131 9.37 -3.52 0.14
C ILE A 131 8.86 -4.15 1.45
N ILE A 132 8.34 -3.35 2.39
CA ILE A 132 7.77 -3.87 3.65
C ILE A 132 6.36 -4.45 3.48
N ASN A 133 5.87 -4.51 2.23
CA ASN A 133 4.58 -5.08 1.86
C ASN A 133 3.39 -4.51 2.66
N PHE A 134 3.43 -3.20 2.95
CA PHE A 134 2.51 -2.54 3.88
C PHE A 134 1.03 -2.79 3.54
N LEU A 135 0.66 -2.74 2.26
CA LEU A 135 -0.73 -2.94 1.83
C LEU A 135 -1.29 -4.28 2.33
N ASN A 136 -0.45 -5.31 2.47
CA ASN A 136 -0.84 -6.66 2.89
C ASN A 136 -0.76 -6.92 4.40
N TRP A 137 -0.36 -5.94 5.21
CA TRP A 137 -0.45 -6.06 6.68
C TRP A 137 -1.87 -6.44 7.13
N LYS A 138 -1.98 -7.19 8.22
CA LYS A 138 -3.28 -7.50 8.86
C LYS A 138 -3.94 -6.20 9.34
N ARG A 139 -5.27 -6.17 9.34
CA ARG A 139 -6.01 -4.99 9.78
C ARG A 139 -5.62 -4.57 11.20
N GLU A 140 -5.53 -5.54 12.10
CA GLU A 140 -5.27 -5.32 13.53
C GLU A 140 -4.26 -6.33 14.06
N TYR A 141 -3.37 -5.85 14.94
CA TYR A 141 -2.39 -6.63 15.68
C TYR A 141 -2.62 -6.40 17.17
N ILE A 142 -3.30 -7.33 17.84
CA ILE A 142 -3.64 -7.20 19.25
C ILE A 142 -2.93 -8.29 20.05
N GLU A 143 -2.23 -7.89 21.11
CA GLU A 143 -1.80 -8.80 22.18
C GLU A 143 -2.86 -8.80 23.29
N PRO A 144 -3.64 -9.89 23.44
CA PRO A 144 -4.69 -9.95 24.44
C PRO A 144 -4.09 -10.04 25.86
N GLY A 145 -4.74 -9.40 26.82
CA GLY A 145 -4.36 -9.48 28.24
C GLY A 145 -3.38 -8.40 28.71
N VAL A 146 -2.98 -7.48 27.82
CA VAL A 146 -2.18 -6.29 28.17
C VAL A 146 -3.06 -5.05 28.03
N LEU A 147 -3.30 -4.34 29.15
CA LEU A 147 -4.21 -3.18 29.20
C LEU A 147 -3.48 -1.84 29.07
N ASP A 148 -2.22 -1.80 29.47
CA ASP A 148 -1.32 -0.67 29.41
C ASP A 148 -0.11 -0.98 28.50
N GLY A 149 0.24 -0.04 27.64
CA GLY A 149 1.38 -0.20 26.75
C GLY A 149 1.25 0.61 25.47
N THR A 150 1.89 0.14 24.41
CA THR A 150 1.99 0.88 23.15
C THR A 150 0.85 0.52 22.21
N SER A 151 0.12 1.55 21.79
CA SER A 151 -0.82 1.50 20.69
C SER A 151 -0.25 2.23 19.48
N TRP A 152 -0.64 1.79 18.30
CA TRP A 152 -0.25 2.43 17.06
C TRP A 152 -1.35 2.33 16.02
N SER A 153 -1.36 3.28 15.09
CA SER A 153 -2.18 3.21 13.91
C SER A 153 -1.50 3.87 12.73
N VAL A 154 -1.68 3.30 11.54
CA VAL A 154 -1.21 3.88 10.28
C VAL A 154 -2.37 3.84 9.30
N GLU A 155 -2.70 4.97 8.70
CA GLU A 155 -3.70 5.13 7.67
C GLU A 155 -3.05 5.65 6.39
N LEU A 156 -3.06 4.85 5.33
CA LEU A 156 -2.71 5.33 4.00
C LEU A 156 -3.92 6.00 3.36
N ILE A 157 -3.74 7.26 2.97
CA ILE A 157 -4.69 8.02 2.16
C ILE A 157 -4.42 7.68 0.70
N ARG A 158 -5.45 7.28 -0.02
CA ARG A 158 -5.32 6.78 -1.39
C ARG A 158 -6.38 7.39 -2.30
N GLU A 159 -6.11 7.40 -3.60
CA GLU A 159 -7.14 7.60 -4.60
C GLU A 159 -8.20 6.49 -4.46
N GLY A 160 -9.32 6.82 -3.82
CA GLY A 160 -10.38 5.89 -3.45
C GLY A 160 -10.41 5.57 -1.96
N ARG A 161 -10.36 4.28 -1.59
CA ARG A 161 -10.58 3.85 -0.20
C ARG A 161 -9.28 3.93 0.62
N ASN A 162 -9.30 4.62 1.75
CA ASN A 162 -8.18 4.61 2.70
C ASN A 162 -7.90 3.20 3.25
N LEU A 163 -6.66 2.99 3.71
CA LEU A 163 -6.21 1.74 4.31
C LEU A 163 -5.68 1.96 5.72
N LYS A 164 -6.47 1.60 6.72
CA LYS A 164 -6.07 1.67 8.13
C LYS A 164 -5.52 0.34 8.64
N ARG A 165 -4.43 0.42 9.40
CA ARG A 165 -3.75 -0.65 10.13
C ARG A 165 -3.53 -0.17 11.55
N SER A 166 -3.70 -1.04 12.53
CA SER A 166 -3.48 -0.67 13.92
C SER A 166 -3.03 -1.84 14.77
N GLY A 167 -2.53 -1.54 15.95
CA GLY A 167 -2.24 -2.55 16.93
C GLY A 167 -2.15 -2.00 18.34
N ALA A 168 -2.23 -2.93 19.29
CA ALA A 168 -2.09 -2.71 20.71
C ALA A 168 -1.15 -3.79 21.24
N ASN A 169 0.05 -3.37 21.66
CA ASN A 169 1.14 -4.20 22.16
C ASN A 169 1.65 -5.29 21.21
N LYS A 170 1.12 -5.34 19.97
CA LYS A 170 1.55 -6.26 18.94
C LYS A 170 1.78 -5.52 17.64
N PHE A 171 2.80 -5.97 16.92
CA PHE A 171 3.33 -5.29 15.76
C PHE A 171 3.53 -6.28 14.61
N PRO A 172 3.46 -5.82 13.34
CA PRO A 172 3.96 -6.59 12.21
C PRO A 172 5.47 -6.82 12.33
N GLU A 173 5.97 -7.83 11.63
CA GLU A 173 7.40 -8.16 11.60
C GLU A 173 8.24 -6.98 11.08
N GLU A 174 7.70 -6.24 10.09
CA GLU A 174 8.37 -5.10 9.45
C GLU A 174 8.12 -3.75 10.15
N TRP A 175 7.57 -3.76 11.39
CA TRP A 175 7.23 -2.52 12.12
C TRP A 175 8.43 -1.59 12.34
N ASP A 176 9.57 -2.16 12.73
CA ASP A 176 10.78 -1.37 12.98
C ASP A 176 11.29 -0.70 11.71
N ASP A 177 11.15 -1.34 10.56
CA ASP A 177 11.54 -0.78 9.27
C ASP A 177 10.59 0.34 8.84
N PHE A 178 9.30 0.21 9.13
CA PHE A 178 8.34 1.31 9.00
C PHE A 178 8.72 2.51 9.88
N CYS A 179 9.05 2.29 11.16
CA CYS A 179 9.48 3.35 12.06
C CYS A 179 10.75 4.05 11.56
N LYS A 180 11.75 3.30 11.08
CA LYS A 180 12.99 3.88 10.48
C LYS A 180 12.67 4.71 9.24
N LEU A 181 11.80 4.22 8.37
CA LEU A 181 11.33 4.93 7.19
C LEU A 181 10.72 6.28 7.58
N VAL A 182 9.74 6.29 8.49
CA VAL A 182 9.10 7.53 8.98
C VAL A 182 10.13 8.49 9.57
N ARG A 183 11.04 8.01 10.42
CA ARG A 183 12.11 8.85 11.00
C ARG A 183 13.01 9.47 9.95
N ARG A 184 13.32 8.75 8.88
CA ARG A 184 14.12 9.29 7.78
C ARG A 184 13.35 10.34 6.99
N MET A 185 12.04 10.12 6.79
CA MET A 185 11.17 11.09 6.12
C MET A 185 11.03 12.37 6.93
N THR A 186 10.79 12.29 8.24
CA THR A 186 10.53 13.45 9.11
C THR A 186 11.80 14.04 9.72
N GLY A 187 12.88 13.26 9.86
CA GLY A 187 14.06 13.64 10.65
C GLY A 187 13.81 13.62 12.15
N LYS A 188 12.66 13.07 12.59
CA LYS A 188 12.18 13.09 13.96
C LYS A 188 11.92 11.69 14.47
N ARG A 189 11.85 11.54 15.79
CA ARG A 189 11.58 10.25 16.43
C ARG A 189 10.17 9.76 16.11
N PHE A 190 10.06 8.45 15.87
CA PHE A 190 8.79 7.74 15.75
C PHE A 190 8.99 6.31 16.29
N SER A 191 8.77 6.14 17.59
CA SER A 191 8.61 4.86 18.34
C SER A 191 8.57 5.10 19.85
#